data_AF-A0A856MG93-F1
#
_entry.id   AF-A0A856MG93-F1
#
_cell.length_a   1.000
_cell.length_b   1.000
_cell.length_c   1.000
_cell.angle_alpha   90.00
_cell.angle_beta   90.00
_cell.angle_gamma   90.00
#
_symmetry.space_group_name_H-M   'P 1'
#
loop_
_entity.id
_entity.type
_entity.pdbx_description
1 polymer ?
#
loop_
_entity_poly.entity_id
_entity_poly.type
_entity_poly.pdbx_seq_one_letter_code
_entity_poly.pdbx_strand_id
1 'polypeptide(L)'
;MNHPNDRISSQTAADAFALAAKLQAQRHQDYSTAELMQAAAEANISPEALQEALKLMQAKQMEDQTQRDKLRLMLGSGAVGVAIALSSMWAYTAMTRNPAWSATSSEINAVQPNPRNANQLTASTSQPPDSPPVPLDNNATTLTGKIQQYLLNPEGRVDGLLLNNGLQVKVPPHLNRNLVAQVSLGTEISVTGKTGVSTSFGQEIKAREITNRQTQQTITNKAIADAPPPAPTPTDYSSLSAEGKAQKWLVGHRGEINGVILSSGVQVKFPPHIGNQLVDTAQVGDKVQVQGFGTRNKYGEVIKATTLKVNERSVGVAP
;
A
#
# COMPACT_ATOMS: atom_id res chain seq x y z
N MET A 1 -52.78 40.15 -1.37
CA MET A 1 -51.31 40.21 -1.20
C MET A 1 -50.73 38.99 -1.90
N ASN A 2 -49.68 39.17 -2.70
CA ASN A 2 -48.98 38.04 -3.34
C ASN A 2 -47.62 37.92 -2.67
N HIS A 3 -47.40 36.82 -1.93
CA HIS A 3 -46.07 36.49 -1.44
C HIS A 3 -45.29 35.84 -2.59
N PRO A 4 -44.08 36.32 -2.94
CA PRO A 4 -43.22 35.59 -3.86
C PRO A 4 -42.88 34.23 -3.24
N ASN A 5 -42.83 33.20 -4.08
CA ASN A 5 -42.77 31.81 -3.64
C ASN A 5 -41.29 31.41 -3.55
N ASP A 6 -40.71 31.39 -2.33
CA ASP A 6 -39.29 31.08 -2.06
C ASP A 6 -38.96 29.58 -2.30
N ARG A 7 -39.13 29.15 -3.55
CA ARG A 7 -38.84 27.80 -4.02
C ARG A 7 -37.46 27.79 -4.68
N ILE A 8 -36.47 27.33 -3.91
CA ILE A 8 -35.18 26.88 -4.46
C ILE A 8 -35.39 25.87 -5.58
N SER A 9 -34.54 25.92 -6.62
CA SER A 9 -34.64 24.98 -7.73
C SER A 9 -34.33 23.55 -7.27
N SER A 10 -34.89 22.56 -7.96
CA SER A 10 -34.63 21.14 -7.68
C SER A 10 -33.15 20.78 -7.76
N GLN A 11 -32.42 21.38 -8.70
CA GLN A 11 -30.97 21.21 -8.81
C GLN A 11 -30.23 21.85 -7.62
N THR A 12 -30.58 23.08 -7.23
CA THR A 12 -30.00 23.75 -6.06
C THR A 12 -30.24 22.97 -4.77
N ALA A 13 -31.43 22.37 -4.62
CA ALA A 13 -31.73 21.49 -3.51
C ALA A 13 -30.88 20.20 -3.54
N ALA A 14 -30.76 19.54 -4.69
CA ALA A 14 -29.94 18.34 -4.86
C ALA A 14 -28.45 18.61 -4.56
N ASP A 15 -27.89 19.71 -5.07
CA ASP A 15 -26.52 20.13 -4.80
C ASP A 15 -26.29 20.44 -3.32
N ALA A 16 -27.25 21.09 -2.65
CA ALA A 16 -27.20 21.36 -1.21
C ALA A 16 -27.24 20.06 -0.37
N PHE A 17 -28.12 19.11 -0.71
CA PHE A 17 -28.16 17.80 -0.04
C PHE A 17 -26.89 16.99 -0.28
N ALA A 18 -26.35 16.99 -1.51
CA ALA A 18 -25.09 16.31 -1.82
C ALA A 18 -23.90 16.91 -1.04
N LEU A 19 -23.86 18.24 -0.89
CA LEU A 19 -22.86 18.92 -0.07
C LEU A 19 -23.02 18.62 1.43
N ALA A 20 -24.25 18.61 1.94
CA ALA A 20 -24.55 18.28 3.34
C ALA A 20 -24.16 16.83 3.68
N ALA A 21 -24.54 15.86 2.85
CA ALA A 21 -24.17 14.46 3.01
C ALA A 21 -22.64 14.27 3.00
N LYS A 22 -21.93 14.96 2.09
CA LYS A 22 -20.46 14.96 2.04
C LYS A 22 -19.82 15.54 3.30
N LEU A 23 -20.39 16.59 3.88
CA LEU A 23 -19.91 17.19 5.14
C LEU A 23 -20.21 16.30 6.36
N GLN A 24 -21.28 15.51 6.34
CA GLN A 24 -21.63 14.59 7.43
C GLN A 24 -20.80 13.30 7.39
N ALA A 25 -20.52 12.78 6.19
CA ALA A 25 -19.54 11.70 5.96
C ALA A 25 -18.09 12.07 6.30
N GLN A 26 -17.79 13.36 6.52
CA GLN A 26 -16.50 13.82 7.07
C GLN A 26 -16.47 13.82 8.61
N ARG A 27 -17.61 13.57 9.29
CA ARG A 27 -17.72 13.56 10.76
C ARG A 27 -18.02 12.17 11.34
N HIS A 28 -18.70 11.32 10.57
CA HIS A 28 -19.03 9.95 10.94
C HIS A 28 -18.33 8.98 9.98
N GLN A 29 -17.61 8.00 10.52
CA GLN A 29 -16.96 6.97 9.71
C GLN A 29 -18.00 5.92 9.26
N ASP A 30 -18.00 5.64 7.96
CA ASP A 30 -18.68 4.55 7.26
C ASP A 30 -20.16 4.28 7.61
N TYR A 31 -21.08 4.74 6.75
CA TYR A 31 -22.50 4.37 6.81
C TYR A 31 -22.72 2.92 6.35
N SER A 32 -23.43 2.11 7.14
CA SER A 32 -23.93 0.82 6.68
C SER A 32 -25.13 0.97 5.72
N THR A 33 -25.38 -0.07 4.91
CA THR A 33 -26.56 -0.12 4.04
C THR A 33 -27.88 0.01 4.81
N ALA A 34 -27.92 -0.45 6.07
CA ALA A 34 -29.10 -0.33 6.94
C ALA A 34 -29.35 1.13 7.35
N GLU A 35 -28.31 1.84 7.76
CA GLU A 35 -28.40 3.27 8.12
C GLU A 35 -28.72 4.14 6.90
N LEU A 36 -28.19 3.80 5.72
CA LEU A 36 -28.58 4.47 4.47
C LEU A 36 -30.06 4.24 4.11
N MET A 37 -30.59 3.03 4.32
CA MET A 37 -32.03 2.76 4.12
C MET A 37 -32.89 3.47 5.16
N GLN A 38 -32.45 3.56 6.42
CA GLN A 38 -33.16 4.31 7.46
C GLN A 38 -33.17 5.82 7.15
N ALA A 39 -32.01 6.40 6.84
CA ALA A 39 -31.91 7.82 6.48
C ALA A 39 -32.68 8.16 5.20
N ALA A 40 -32.73 7.25 4.22
CA ALA A 40 -33.58 7.39 3.05
C ALA A 40 -35.08 7.37 3.40
N ALA A 41 -35.51 6.48 4.31
CA ALA A 41 -36.90 6.44 4.79
C ALA A 41 -37.27 7.70 5.58
N GLU A 42 -36.38 8.21 6.44
CA GLU A 42 -36.56 9.49 7.16
C GLU A 42 -36.62 10.69 6.19
N ALA A 43 -35.87 10.64 5.09
CA ALA A 43 -35.95 11.61 3.99
C ALA A 43 -37.11 11.36 3.00
N ASN A 44 -37.97 10.36 3.24
CA ASN A 44 -39.07 9.93 2.39
C ASN A 44 -38.66 9.59 0.92
N ILE A 45 -37.45 9.07 0.75
CA ILE A 45 -36.90 8.56 -0.52
C ILE A 45 -37.29 7.08 -0.67
N SER A 46 -37.78 6.67 -1.85
CA SER A 46 -38.19 5.27 -2.05
C SER A 46 -36.98 4.31 -2.05
N PRO A 47 -37.13 3.08 -1.50
CA PRO A 47 -36.06 2.08 -1.53
C PRO A 47 -35.58 1.74 -2.94
N GLU A 48 -36.49 1.79 -3.93
CA GLU A 48 -36.21 1.54 -5.35
C GLU A 48 -35.27 2.61 -5.93
N ALA A 49 -35.54 3.90 -5.67
CA ALA A 49 -34.69 4.99 -6.12
C ALA A 49 -33.29 4.94 -5.47
N LEU A 50 -33.21 4.52 -4.20
CA LEU A 50 -31.93 4.30 -3.52
C LEU A 50 -31.13 3.14 -4.16
N GLN A 51 -31.79 2.02 -4.49
CA GLN A 51 -31.16 0.88 -5.17
C GLN A 51 -30.70 1.25 -6.59
N GLU A 52 -31.49 2.01 -7.34
CA GLU A 52 -31.10 2.50 -8.66
C GLU A 52 -29.90 3.46 -8.58
N ALA A 53 -29.91 4.41 -7.64
CA ALA A 53 -28.78 5.32 -7.41
C ALA A 53 -27.48 4.56 -7.04
N LEU A 54 -27.57 3.55 -6.16
CA LEU A 54 -26.43 2.69 -5.82
C LEU A 54 -25.89 1.92 -7.04
N LYS A 55 -26.79 1.34 -7.86
CA LYS A 55 -26.44 0.62 -9.09
C LYS A 55 -25.76 1.53 -10.13
N LEU A 56 -26.27 2.75 -10.29
CA LEU A 56 -25.69 3.76 -11.19
C LEU A 56 -24.31 4.24 -10.70
N MET A 57 -24.12 4.42 -9.39
CA MET A 57 -22.81 4.75 -8.81
C MET A 57 -21.79 3.61 -9.01
N GLN A 58 -22.20 2.34 -8.82
CA GLN A 58 -21.33 1.19 -9.08
C GLN A 58 -20.93 1.09 -10.55
N ALA A 59 -21.88 1.27 -11.48
CA ALA A 59 -21.59 1.29 -12.92
C ALA A 59 -20.59 2.41 -13.28
N LYS A 60 -20.82 3.63 -12.78
CA LYS A 60 -19.93 4.77 -13.02
C LYS A 60 -18.54 4.59 -12.44
N GLN A 61 -18.40 3.96 -11.27
CA GLN A 61 -17.07 3.67 -10.69
C GLN A 61 -16.24 2.71 -11.55
N MET A 62 -16.87 1.75 -12.25
CA MET A 62 -16.15 0.88 -13.19
C MET A 62 -15.72 1.63 -14.47
N GLU A 63 -16.50 2.62 -14.91
CA GLU A 63 -16.11 3.49 -16.03
C GLU A 63 -14.97 4.44 -15.64
N ASP A 64 -15.06 5.13 -14.50
CA ASP A 64 -14.00 6.02 -14.00
C ASP A 64 -12.67 5.26 -13.76
N GLN A 65 -12.73 3.97 -13.37
CA GLN A 65 -11.56 3.10 -13.27
C GLN A 65 -10.99 2.74 -14.65
N THR A 66 -11.81 2.32 -15.61
CA THR A 66 -11.32 1.99 -16.97
C THR A 66 -10.80 3.20 -17.73
N GLN A 67 -11.36 4.40 -17.52
CA GLN A 67 -10.78 5.65 -18.04
C GLN A 67 -9.40 5.93 -17.40
N ARG A 68 -9.25 5.75 -16.08
CA ARG A 68 -7.97 5.94 -15.38
C ARG A 68 -6.89 4.95 -15.81
N ASP A 69 -7.24 3.69 -16.01
CA ASP A 69 -6.27 2.68 -16.45
C ASP A 69 -5.94 2.81 -17.94
N LYS A 70 -6.88 3.26 -18.79
CA LYS A 70 -6.60 3.70 -20.17
C LYS A 70 -5.64 4.89 -20.19
N LEU A 71 -5.83 5.88 -19.32
CA LEU A 71 -4.93 7.04 -19.20
C LEU A 71 -3.53 6.63 -18.70
N ARG A 72 -3.43 5.67 -17.78
CA ARG A 72 -2.16 5.05 -17.36
C ARG A 72 -1.46 4.30 -18.50
N LEU A 73 -2.21 3.57 -19.33
CA LEU A 73 -1.67 2.90 -20.52
C LEU A 73 -1.09 3.92 -21.51
N MET A 74 -1.77 5.06 -21.66
CA MET A 74 -1.38 6.16 -22.55
C MET A 74 -0.21 7.00 -22.02
N LEU A 75 -0.01 7.06 -20.69
CA LEU A 75 1.18 7.66 -20.06
C LEU A 75 2.36 6.68 -19.93
N GLY A 76 2.10 5.37 -19.97
CA GLY A 76 3.11 4.31 -19.95
C GLY A 76 3.70 3.98 -21.33
N SER A 77 3.15 4.55 -22.41
CA SER A 77 3.64 4.38 -23.79
C SER A 77 4.04 5.73 -24.39
N GLY A 78 5.29 5.83 -24.84
CA GLY A 78 5.89 7.07 -25.35
C GLY A 78 5.41 7.47 -26.76
N ALA A 79 4.09 7.60 -26.95
CA ALA A 79 3.48 7.92 -28.23
C ALA A 79 2.79 9.30 -28.18
N VAL A 80 3.34 10.28 -28.90
CA VAL A 80 2.76 11.62 -29.02
C VAL A 80 1.50 11.57 -29.90
N GLY A 81 0.34 11.44 -29.26
CA GLY A 81 -0.98 11.52 -29.90
C GLY A 81 -1.53 12.94 -29.89
N VAL A 82 -1.27 13.72 -30.96
CA VAL A 82 -1.70 15.12 -31.05
C VAL A 82 -3.21 15.25 -31.28
N ALA A 83 -3.89 15.98 -30.40
CA ALA A 83 -5.23 16.53 -30.63
C ALA A 83 -5.22 18.03 -30.29
N ILE A 84 -4.96 18.88 -31.29
CA ILE A 84 -4.93 20.34 -31.13
C ILE A 84 -6.35 20.90 -31.22
N ALA A 85 -6.75 21.67 -30.21
CA ALA A 85 -7.93 22.54 -30.22
C ALA A 85 -7.55 23.96 -29.73
N LEU A 86 -6.67 24.61 -30.49
CA LEU A 86 -6.43 26.06 -30.63
C LEU A 86 -6.75 26.99 -29.43
N SER A 87 -5.71 27.56 -28.80
CA SER A 87 -5.69 29.00 -28.43
C SER A 87 -4.26 29.53 -28.27
N SER A 88 -3.95 30.67 -28.91
CA SER A 88 -2.92 31.71 -28.62
C SER A 88 -1.69 31.37 -27.73
N MET A 89 -0.44 31.46 -28.24
CA MET A 89 0.42 32.69 -28.29
C MET A 89 1.04 33.02 -26.91
N TRP A 90 2.36 33.20 -26.66
CA TRP A 90 3.55 33.61 -27.45
C TRP A 90 4.73 32.65 -27.09
N ALA A 91 5.80 32.36 -27.87
CA ALA A 91 6.74 33.14 -28.70
C ALA A 91 7.66 34.08 -27.89
N TYR A 92 9.01 34.06 -27.96
CA TYR A 92 10.00 33.16 -28.61
C TYR A 92 11.07 32.74 -27.54
N THR A 93 12.40 32.54 -27.65
CA THR A 93 13.53 32.49 -28.65
C THR A 93 14.73 31.87 -27.87
N ALA A 94 15.85 31.32 -28.37
CA ALA A 94 16.37 30.88 -29.67
C ALA A 94 17.51 29.84 -29.37
N MET A 95 17.53 28.64 -29.95
CA MET A 95 18.32 28.24 -31.14
C MET A 95 19.83 28.57 -31.17
N THR A 96 20.68 27.55 -30.93
CA THR A 96 21.93 27.21 -31.67
C THR A 96 22.44 25.85 -31.14
N ARG A 97 23.13 24.97 -31.87
CA ARG A 97 23.38 24.78 -33.32
C ARG A 97 23.77 23.30 -33.54
N ASN A 98 23.23 22.66 -34.58
CA ASN A 98 23.82 21.46 -35.21
C ASN A 98 24.92 21.92 -36.22
N PRO A 99 25.75 21.05 -36.88
CA PRO A 99 25.36 19.76 -37.48
C PRO A 99 26.44 18.63 -37.55
N ALA A 100 26.05 17.54 -38.23
CA ALA A 100 26.91 16.52 -38.86
C ALA A 100 27.65 15.57 -37.87
N TRP A 101 28.14 14.37 -38.26
CA TRP A 101 28.39 13.81 -39.60
C TRP A 101 27.58 12.53 -39.91
N SER A 102 27.72 12.00 -41.14
CA SER A 102 26.77 11.09 -41.79
C SER A 102 27.35 9.72 -42.23
N ALA A 103 26.54 8.67 -42.04
CA ALA A 103 26.53 7.43 -42.85
C ALA A 103 27.81 6.53 -42.77
N THR A 104 27.87 5.30 -43.33
CA THR A 104 26.94 4.53 -44.19
C THR A 104 27.08 3.01 -43.95
N SER A 105 26.05 2.24 -44.35
CA SER A 105 26.08 0.84 -44.88
C SER A 105 26.88 -0.28 -44.20
N SER A 106 26.16 -1.38 -43.94
CA SER A 106 26.69 -2.74 -43.77
C SER A 106 27.39 -3.27 -45.03
N GLU A 107 28.28 -4.27 -44.87
CA GLU A 107 28.40 -5.34 -45.86
C GLU A 107 28.88 -6.67 -45.22
N ILE A 108 28.88 -7.75 -45.99
CA ILE A 108 28.95 -9.15 -45.54
C ILE A 108 29.89 -9.98 -46.41
N ASN A 109 30.70 -10.86 -45.80
CA ASN A 109 31.08 -12.13 -46.43
C ASN A 109 31.60 -13.17 -45.42
N ALA A 110 31.63 -14.43 -45.83
CA ALA A 110 31.97 -15.59 -44.99
C ALA A 110 33.16 -16.38 -45.54
N VAL A 111 33.64 -17.41 -44.81
CA VAL A 111 34.12 -18.71 -45.33
C VAL A 111 34.55 -19.65 -44.17
N GLN A 112 34.35 -20.97 -44.34
CA GLN A 112 34.77 -22.11 -43.51
C GLN A 112 35.80 -22.98 -44.29
N PRO A 113 36.56 -23.97 -43.74
CA PRO A 113 36.11 -25.02 -42.80
C PRO A 113 37.14 -25.66 -41.79
N ASN A 114 36.60 -26.46 -40.85
CA ASN A 114 36.95 -27.84 -40.35
C ASN A 114 38.36 -28.49 -40.61
N PRO A 115 38.82 -29.60 -39.94
CA PRO A 115 38.10 -30.51 -39.01
C PRO A 115 38.89 -31.20 -37.84
N ARG A 116 38.20 -32.11 -37.11
CA ARG A 116 38.65 -33.27 -36.28
C ARG A 116 39.23 -33.04 -34.86
N ASN A 117 38.49 -33.50 -33.85
CA ASN A 117 38.65 -34.88 -33.32
C ASN A 117 37.38 -35.33 -32.58
N ALA A 118 37.24 -36.63 -32.25
CA ALA A 118 35.94 -37.22 -31.89
C ALA A 118 35.94 -38.14 -30.64
N ASN A 119 34.77 -38.19 -30.00
CA ASN A 119 34.21 -39.23 -29.13
C ASN A 119 34.98 -39.71 -27.88
N GLN A 120 34.36 -39.49 -26.72
CA GLN A 120 34.01 -40.59 -25.81
C GLN A 120 32.68 -40.29 -25.11
N LEU A 121 31.91 -41.33 -24.77
CA LEU A 121 30.59 -41.22 -24.13
C LEU A 121 30.70 -41.52 -22.62
N THR A 122 29.79 -40.99 -21.80
CA THR A 122 28.92 -41.78 -20.89
C THR A 122 28.00 -40.87 -20.04
N ALA A 123 27.05 -41.50 -19.34
CA ALA A 123 26.23 -40.96 -18.25
C ALA A 123 25.21 -39.85 -18.59
N SER A 124 24.00 -40.28 -18.96
CA SER A 124 22.81 -39.42 -18.96
C SER A 124 22.31 -39.16 -17.54
N THR A 125 22.06 -37.90 -17.19
CA THR A 125 21.05 -37.52 -16.18
C THR A 125 20.05 -36.58 -16.83
N SER A 126 18.78 -36.97 -16.83
CA SER A 126 17.70 -36.21 -17.46
C SER A 126 17.28 -35.03 -16.59
N GLN A 127 17.86 -33.86 -16.81
CA GLN A 127 17.25 -32.60 -16.38
C GLN A 127 15.91 -32.45 -17.12
N PRO A 128 14.77 -32.20 -16.43
CA PRO A 128 13.51 -31.90 -17.10
C PRO A 128 13.67 -30.66 -17.99
N PRO A 129 13.00 -30.59 -19.16
CA PRO A 129 13.07 -29.41 -20.01
C PRO A 129 12.60 -28.17 -19.24
N ASP A 130 13.32 -27.06 -19.42
CA ASP A 130 13.18 -25.89 -18.55
C ASP A 130 11.73 -25.39 -18.49
N SER A 131 11.29 -25.09 -17.27
CA SER A 131 10.10 -24.28 -17.09
C SER A 131 10.35 -22.93 -17.76
N PRO A 132 9.44 -22.40 -18.60
CA PRO A 132 9.66 -21.13 -19.25
C PRO A 132 9.93 -20.07 -18.18
N PRO A 133 10.94 -19.19 -18.36
CA PRO A 133 11.33 -18.24 -17.32
C PRO A 133 10.14 -17.37 -16.99
N VAL A 134 9.66 -17.48 -15.74
CA VAL A 134 8.59 -16.64 -15.21
C VAL A 134 9.05 -15.18 -15.41
N PRO A 135 8.29 -14.32 -16.09
CA PRO A 135 8.76 -12.97 -16.40
C PRO A 135 9.19 -12.27 -15.11
N LEU A 136 10.46 -11.87 -15.02
CA LEU A 136 10.91 -11.08 -13.88
C LEU A 136 10.17 -9.74 -13.94
N ASP A 137 9.34 -9.48 -12.94
CA ASP A 137 8.93 -8.13 -12.60
C ASP A 137 10.21 -7.34 -12.26
N ASN A 138 10.75 -6.62 -13.25
CA ASN A 138 12.03 -5.88 -13.21
C ASN A 138 12.04 -4.68 -12.23
N ASN A 139 11.20 -4.73 -11.19
CA ASN A 139 10.95 -3.69 -10.20
C ASN A 139 10.73 -4.30 -8.79
N ALA A 140 11.16 -5.55 -8.58
CA ALA A 140 11.25 -6.18 -7.27
C ALA A 140 12.70 -6.09 -6.75
N THR A 141 12.88 -5.66 -5.51
CA THR A 141 14.17 -5.58 -4.82
C THR A 141 14.28 -6.69 -3.79
N THR A 142 15.45 -7.31 -3.68
CA THR A 142 15.75 -8.32 -2.65
C THR A 142 16.62 -7.70 -1.56
N LEU A 143 16.15 -7.75 -0.31
CA LEU A 143 16.84 -7.21 0.87
C LEU A 143 16.98 -8.30 1.95
N THR A 144 18.10 -8.29 2.69
CA THR A 144 18.39 -9.29 3.74
C THR A 144 18.44 -8.63 5.13
N GLY A 145 18.04 -9.36 6.17
CA GLY A 145 18.20 -8.96 7.57
C GLY A 145 17.76 -10.04 8.56
N LYS A 146 18.07 -9.84 9.84
CA LYS A 146 17.61 -10.72 10.93
C LYS A 146 16.31 -10.19 11.53
N ILE A 147 15.33 -11.06 11.74
CA ILE A 147 14.06 -10.68 12.36
C ILE A 147 14.31 -10.23 13.80
N GLN A 148 13.98 -8.98 14.09
CA GLN A 148 14.09 -8.39 15.43
C GLN A 148 12.77 -8.51 16.20
N GLN A 149 11.64 -8.27 15.53
CA GLN A 149 10.32 -8.25 16.14
C GLN A 149 9.21 -8.56 15.11
N TYR A 150 8.13 -9.21 15.55
CA TYR A 150 6.89 -9.32 14.77
C TYR A 150 6.12 -8.00 14.80
N LEU A 151 5.61 -7.55 13.65
CA LEU A 151 4.64 -6.46 13.57
C LEU A 151 3.24 -7.08 13.52
N LEU A 152 2.32 -6.54 14.32
CA LEU A 152 0.97 -7.06 14.49
C LEU A 152 -0.07 -6.10 13.90
N ASN A 153 -1.14 -6.63 13.29
CA ASN A 153 -2.37 -5.84 13.10
C ASN A 153 -3.07 -5.63 14.46
N PRO A 154 -4.04 -4.69 14.58
CA PRO A 154 -4.75 -4.46 15.85
C PRO A 154 -5.33 -5.73 16.50
N GLU A 155 -5.75 -6.71 15.69
CA GLU A 155 -6.27 -8.01 16.11
C GLU A 155 -5.19 -9.02 16.57
N GLY A 156 -3.96 -8.56 16.84
CA GLY A 156 -2.87 -9.36 17.37
C GLY A 156 -2.27 -10.41 16.41
N ARG A 157 -2.69 -10.44 15.15
CA ARG A 157 -2.13 -11.34 14.11
C ARG A 157 -0.87 -10.71 13.53
N VAL A 158 0.17 -11.50 13.31
CA VAL A 158 1.39 -11.01 12.64
C VAL A 158 1.05 -10.58 11.22
N ASP A 159 1.31 -9.31 10.90
CA ASP A 159 1.07 -8.66 9.60
C ASP A 159 2.34 -8.06 8.96
N GLY A 160 3.48 -8.23 9.64
CA GLY A 160 4.80 -7.86 9.17
C GLY A 160 5.94 -8.30 10.09
N LEU A 161 7.16 -7.95 9.72
CA LEU A 161 8.38 -8.18 10.49
C LEU A 161 9.21 -6.89 10.53
N LEU A 162 9.75 -6.53 11.68
CA LEU A 162 10.85 -5.56 11.79
C LEU A 162 12.17 -6.33 11.76
N LEU A 163 13.08 -5.93 10.88
CA LEU A 163 14.44 -6.49 10.82
C LEU A 163 15.43 -5.60 11.59
N ASN A 164 16.55 -6.19 12.01
CA ASN A 164 17.59 -5.55 12.82
C ASN A 164 18.29 -4.34 12.14
N ASN A 165 18.15 -4.20 10.82
CA ASN A 165 18.59 -3.03 10.05
C ASN A 165 17.51 -1.93 9.93
N GLY A 166 16.37 -2.09 10.61
CA GLY A 166 15.26 -1.13 10.61
C GLY A 166 14.28 -1.25 9.44
N LEU A 167 14.45 -2.23 8.55
CA LEU A 167 13.54 -2.54 7.44
C LEU A 167 12.23 -3.13 7.97
N GLN A 168 11.10 -2.63 7.47
CA GLN A 168 9.76 -3.08 7.85
C GLN A 168 9.15 -3.92 6.73
N VAL A 169 9.15 -5.24 6.90
CA VAL A 169 8.61 -6.19 5.94
C VAL A 169 7.10 -6.28 6.13
N LYS A 170 6.32 -5.72 5.22
CA LYS A 170 4.85 -5.87 5.22
C LYS A 170 4.46 -7.16 4.51
N VAL A 171 3.71 -8.01 5.20
CA VAL A 171 3.33 -9.34 4.70
C VAL A 171 1.85 -9.33 4.26
N PRO A 172 1.52 -9.80 3.04
CA PRO A 172 0.14 -9.95 2.59
C PRO A 172 -0.66 -10.96 3.42
N PRO A 173 -1.97 -10.73 3.70
CA PRO A 173 -2.75 -11.53 4.66
C PRO A 173 -2.74 -13.05 4.43
N HIS A 174 -2.67 -13.51 3.18
CA HIS A 174 -2.62 -14.93 2.82
C HIS A 174 -1.30 -15.62 3.16
N LEU A 175 -0.19 -14.89 3.27
CA LEU A 175 1.10 -15.43 3.72
C LEU A 175 1.20 -15.57 5.25
N ASN A 176 0.37 -14.84 6.00
CA ASN A 176 0.45 -14.77 7.47
C ASN A 176 0.27 -16.14 8.16
N ARG A 177 -0.47 -17.08 7.54
CA ARG A 177 -0.72 -18.42 8.11
C ARG A 177 0.55 -19.26 8.27
N ASN A 178 1.49 -19.14 7.34
CA ASN A 178 2.70 -19.98 7.31
C ASN A 178 3.93 -19.24 7.90
N LEU A 179 3.94 -17.91 7.85
CA LEU A 179 5.06 -17.07 8.30
C LEU A 179 5.58 -17.46 9.69
N VAL A 180 4.71 -17.43 10.70
CA VAL A 180 5.05 -17.69 12.11
C VAL A 180 5.37 -19.15 12.44
N ALA A 181 5.25 -20.05 11.46
CA ALA A 181 5.67 -21.44 11.57
C ALA A 181 7.04 -21.71 10.89
N GLN A 182 7.52 -20.81 10.03
CA GLN A 182 8.73 -21.00 9.21
C GLN A 182 9.85 -19.98 9.49
N VAL A 183 9.55 -18.85 10.15
CA VAL A 183 10.54 -17.87 10.59
C VAL A 183 10.32 -17.46 12.05
N SER A 184 11.42 -17.31 12.79
CA SER A 184 11.45 -16.96 14.21
C SER A 184 12.21 -15.65 14.46
N LEU A 185 12.08 -15.07 15.65
CA LEU A 185 12.97 -13.98 16.06
C LEU A 185 14.44 -14.46 16.02
N GLY A 186 15.33 -13.60 15.55
CA GLY A 186 16.75 -13.92 15.30
C GLY A 186 17.03 -14.64 13.97
N THR A 187 16.04 -15.25 13.31
CA THR A 187 16.21 -15.88 11.99
C THR A 187 16.64 -14.84 10.96
N GLU A 188 17.61 -15.19 10.12
CA GLU A 188 18.02 -14.37 8.99
C GLU A 188 17.21 -14.71 7.74
N ILE A 189 16.60 -13.70 7.13
CA ILE A 189 15.74 -13.85 5.97
C ILE A 189 16.23 -13.00 4.79
N SER A 190 15.98 -13.50 3.59
CA SER A 190 15.97 -12.71 2.35
C SER A 190 14.52 -12.37 2.02
N VAL A 191 14.25 -11.13 1.57
CA VAL A 191 12.91 -10.64 1.25
C VAL A 191 12.94 -9.99 -0.12
N THR A 192 12.28 -10.62 -1.09
CA THR A 192 12.06 -10.05 -2.43
C THR A 192 10.70 -9.37 -2.44
N GLY A 193 10.61 -8.11 -2.89
CA GLY A 193 9.36 -7.36 -2.83
C GLY A 193 9.44 -5.97 -3.44
N LYS A 194 8.35 -5.21 -3.30
CA LYS A 194 8.32 -3.80 -3.70
C LYS A 194 8.66 -2.91 -2.51
N THR A 195 9.76 -2.18 -2.60
CA THR A 195 10.16 -1.16 -1.63
C THR A 195 9.24 0.06 -1.68
N GLY A 196 8.96 0.64 -0.51
CA GLY A 196 8.34 1.95 -0.35
C GLY A 196 9.38 3.06 -0.25
N VAL A 197 8.93 4.27 0.08
CA VAL A 197 9.82 5.42 0.32
C VAL A 197 10.72 5.15 1.53
N SER A 198 12.01 5.43 1.41
CA SER A 198 12.97 5.39 2.52
C SER A 198 13.04 6.75 3.21
N THR A 199 13.06 6.75 4.54
CA THR A 199 13.10 7.94 5.40
C THR A 199 14.06 7.74 6.57
N SER A 200 14.36 8.80 7.33
CA SER A 200 15.07 8.74 8.61
C SER A 200 14.43 7.76 9.61
N PHE A 201 13.10 7.62 9.57
CA PHE A 201 12.36 6.70 10.44
C PHE A 201 12.45 5.24 9.97
N GLY A 202 12.62 5.00 8.67
CA GLY A 202 12.82 3.67 8.07
C GLY A 202 12.24 3.54 6.67
N GLN A 203 12.05 2.28 6.24
CA GLN A 203 11.47 1.93 4.95
C GLN A 203 10.56 0.70 5.09
N GLU A 204 9.42 0.69 4.41
CA GLU A 204 8.57 -0.51 4.25
C GLU A 204 8.98 -1.27 2.97
N ILE A 205 8.98 -2.61 2.99
CA ILE A 205 8.98 -3.46 1.80
C ILE A 205 7.74 -4.36 1.82
N LYS A 206 6.96 -4.34 0.73
CA LYS A 206 5.82 -5.25 0.56
C LYS A 206 6.32 -6.57 -0.02
N ALA A 207 6.30 -7.60 0.82
CA ALA A 207 6.88 -8.90 0.49
C ALA A 207 6.14 -9.58 -0.67
N ARG A 208 6.91 -10.05 -1.65
CA ARG A 208 6.50 -11.03 -2.66
C ARG A 208 7.10 -12.40 -2.37
N GLU A 209 8.25 -12.44 -1.73
CA GLU A 209 8.92 -13.68 -1.32
C GLU A 209 9.66 -13.45 -0.01
N ILE A 210 9.64 -14.45 0.87
CA ILE A 210 10.46 -14.48 2.09
C ILE A 210 11.18 -15.82 2.14
N THR A 211 12.51 -15.81 2.02
CA THR A 211 13.36 -16.99 2.11
C THR A 211 14.05 -17.04 3.47
N ASN A 212 13.84 -18.10 4.24
CA ASN A 212 14.63 -18.37 5.44
C ASN A 212 16.05 -18.80 5.01
N ARG A 213 17.08 -17.99 5.32
CA ARG A 213 18.46 -18.25 4.85
C ARG A 213 19.11 -19.47 5.51
N GLN A 214 18.57 -19.96 6.62
CA GLN A 214 19.10 -21.13 7.34
C GLN A 214 18.51 -22.44 6.79
N THR A 215 17.22 -22.46 6.48
CA THR A 215 16.54 -23.67 5.97
C THR A 215 16.38 -23.71 4.45
N GLN A 216 16.71 -22.60 3.76
CA GLN A 216 16.46 -22.36 2.32
C GLN A 216 14.98 -22.51 1.91
N GLN A 217 14.05 -22.49 2.87
CA GLN A 217 12.61 -22.51 2.58
C GLN A 217 12.13 -21.12 2.15
N THR A 218 11.48 -21.06 0.99
CA THR A 218 10.84 -19.86 0.44
C THR A 218 9.34 -19.86 0.69
N ILE A 219 8.81 -18.70 1.07
CA ILE A 219 7.39 -18.38 1.17
C ILE A 219 7.05 -17.40 0.05
N THR A 220 6.46 -17.87 -1.05
CA THR A 220 6.12 -17.02 -2.20
C THR A 220 4.68 -16.53 -2.14
N ASN A 221 4.48 -15.24 -2.40
CA ASN A 221 3.21 -14.63 -2.79
C ASN A 221 2.82 -15.10 -4.21
N LYS A 222 2.46 -16.37 -4.35
CA LYS A 222 1.70 -16.83 -5.50
C LYS A 222 0.30 -16.25 -5.37
N ALA A 223 -0.06 -15.34 -6.27
CA ALA A 223 -1.39 -14.75 -6.28
C ALA A 223 -2.42 -15.85 -6.56
N ILE A 224 -3.17 -16.25 -5.54
CA ILE A 224 -4.40 -17.01 -5.70
C ILE A 224 -5.47 -15.99 -6.11
N ALA A 225 -6.27 -16.30 -7.12
CA ALA A 225 -7.35 -15.43 -7.59
C ALA A 225 -8.59 -15.53 -6.68
N ASP A 226 -8.38 -15.33 -5.37
CA ASP A 226 -9.38 -15.48 -4.33
C ASP A 226 -10.07 -14.15 -3.98
N ALA A 227 -11.24 -14.29 -3.35
CA ALA A 227 -12.11 -13.18 -2.95
C ALA A 227 -11.41 -12.16 -2.01
N PRO A 228 -11.96 -10.93 -1.89
CA PRO A 228 -11.49 -9.96 -0.91
C PRO A 228 -11.36 -10.59 0.48
N PRO A 229 -10.28 -10.30 1.24
CA PRO A 229 -10.10 -10.89 2.56
C PRO A 229 -11.33 -10.58 3.42
N PRO A 230 -11.84 -11.57 4.18
CA PRO A 230 -13.06 -11.38 4.97
C PRO A 230 -12.90 -10.18 5.91
N ALA A 231 -13.97 -9.38 6.02
CA ALA A 231 -13.98 -8.20 6.87
C ALA A 231 -13.52 -8.58 8.29
N PRO A 232 -12.68 -7.75 8.95
CA PRO A 232 -12.07 -8.10 10.21
C PRO A 232 -13.13 -8.31 11.28
N THR A 233 -13.34 -9.57 11.70
CA THR A 233 -14.26 -9.91 12.77
C THR A 233 -13.86 -9.16 14.04
N PRO A 234 -14.75 -8.37 14.67
CA PRO A 234 -14.48 -7.78 15.97
C PRO A 234 -14.31 -8.90 17.00
N THR A 235 -13.14 -9.05 17.59
CA THR A 235 -12.85 -10.09 18.59
C THR A 235 -11.73 -9.63 19.51
N ASP A 236 -11.97 -9.72 20.82
CA ASP A 236 -11.00 -9.63 21.92
C ASP A 236 -10.01 -8.45 21.89
N TYR A 237 -10.49 -7.27 21.49
CA TYR A 237 -9.84 -6.01 21.82
C TYR A 237 -9.96 -5.73 23.32
N SER A 238 -8.82 -5.68 24.01
CA SER A 238 -8.73 -5.17 25.38
C SER A 238 -8.48 -3.66 25.36
N SER A 239 -9.03 -2.94 26.34
CA SER A 239 -8.57 -1.58 26.67
C SER A 239 -7.16 -1.68 27.26
N LEU A 240 -6.18 -1.08 26.59
CA LEU A 240 -4.76 -1.16 26.94
C LEU A 240 -4.15 0.24 27.08
N SER A 241 -3.12 0.34 27.91
CA SER A 241 -2.29 1.53 28.05
C SER A 241 -0.83 1.13 28.23
N ALA A 242 0.07 2.00 27.77
CA ALA A 242 1.50 1.79 27.92
C ALA A 242 2.24 3.14 28.03
N GLU A 243 3.36 3.13 28.72
CA GLU A 243 4.33 4.22 28.76
C GLU A 243 5.74 3.65 28.53
N GLY A 244 6.59 4.40 27.85
CA GLY A 244 7.97 4.01 27.58
C GLY A 244 8.71 5.04 26.74
N LYS A 245 9.91 4.70 26.28
CA LYS A 245 10.64 5.50 25.30
C LYS A 245 10.37 5.00 23.88
N ALA A 246 10.27 5.90 22.90
CA ALA A 246 10.22 5.54 21.49
C ALA A 246 11.54 4.83 21.09
N GLN A 247 11.49 3.52 20.85
CA GLN A 247 12.64 2.72 20.42
C GLN A 247 12.79 2.72 18.89
N LYS A 248 11.66 2.65 18.17
CA LYS A 248 11.64 2.67 16.70
C LYS A 248 10.32 3.22 16.18
N TRP A 249 10.37 4.35 15.48
CA TRP A 249 9.22 4.84 14.70
C TRP A 249 8.97 3.94 13.49
N LEU A 250 7.69 3.70 13.19
CA LEU A 250 7.23 2.84 12.10
C LEU A 250 6.66 3.67 10.95
N VAL A 251 6.83 3.19 9.71
CA VAL A 251 6.41 3.90 8.50
C VAL A 251 5.53 3.05 7.59
N GLY A 252 4.69 3.70 6.80
CA GLY A 252 3.96 3.09 5.70
C GLY A 252 4.75 3.10 4.39
N HIS A 253 4.12 2.56 3.34
CA HIS A 253 4.72 2.45 2.00
C HIS A 253 5.13 3.79 1.37
N ARG A 254 4.56 4.91 1.82
CA ARG A 254 4.86 6.27 1.32
C ARG A 254 5.85 7.00 2.23
N GLY A 255 6.41 6.32 3.24
CA GLY A 255 7.30 6.91 4.24
C GLY A 255 6.57 7.65 5.36
N GLU A 256 5.23 7.62 5.38
CA GLU A 256 4.43 8.28 6.42
C GLU A 256 4.58 7.56 7.75
N ILE A 257 4.75 8.28 8.87
CA ILE A 257 4.78 7.63 10.20
C ILE A 257 3.40 7.04 10.49
N ASN A 258 3.33 5.77 10.93
CA ASN A 258 2.08 5.06 11.20
C ASN A 258 2.02 4.37 12.58
N GLY A 259 3.10 4.48 13.35
CA GLY A 259 3.22 3.86 14.66
C GLY A 259 4.59 4.08 15.31
N VAL A 260 4.76 3.52 16.50
CA VAL A 260 6.03 3.49 17.23
C VAL A 260 6.11 2.24 18.08
N ILE A 261 7.29 1.61 18.11
CA ILE A 261 7.61 0.57 19.08
C ILE A 261 8.24 1.23 20.30
N LEU A 262 7.70 0.94 21.47
CA LEU A 262 8.22 1.40 22.75
C LEU A 262 9.39 0.53 23.22
N SER A 263 10.19 1.03 24.15
CA SER A 263 11.30 0.33 24.79
C SER A 263 10.91 -0.96 25.56
N SER A 264 9.62 -1.23 25.70
CA SER A 264 9.03 -2.46 26.22
C SER A 264 8.69 -3.50 25.13
N GLY A 265 8.92 -3.18 23.86
CA GLY A 265 8.48 -3.96 22.69
C GLY A 265 7.03 -3.71 22.26
N VAL A 266 6.23 -2.95 23.03
CA VAL A 266 4.83 -2.64 22.68
C VAL A 266 4.75 -1.85 21.38
N GLN A 267 3.97 -2.33 20.40
CA GLN A 267 3.70 -1.63 19.15
C GLN A 267 2.49 -0.72 19.27
N VAL A 268 2.69 0.59 19.22
CA VAL A 268 1.62 1.57 19.05
C VAL A 268 1.34 1.79 17.57
N LYS A 269 0.06 1.82 17.17
CA LYS A 269 -0.41 2.17 15.82
C LYS A 269 -1.35 3.36 15.89
N PHE A 270 -1.25 4.27 14.92
CA PHE A 270 -2.12 5.46 14.82
C PHE A 270 -2.37 5.85 13.35
N PRO A 271 -3.43 6.64 13.05
CA PRO A 271 -3.71 7.10 11.69
C PRO A 271 -2.57 7.94 11.09
N PRO A 272 -2.36 7.94 9.76
CA PRO A 272 -1.32 8.75 9.11
C PRO A 272 -1.38 10.25 9.43
N HIS A 273 -2.56 10.81 9.71
CA HIS A 273 -2.68 12.23 10.07
C HIS A 273 -2.01 12.56 11.42
N ILE A 274 -1.86 11.58 12.31
CA ILE A 274 -1.10 11.70 13.57
C ILE A 274 0.40 11.65 13.28
N GLY A 275 0.83 10.72 12.42
CA GLY A 275 2.22 10.64 11.96
C GLY A 275 2.69 11.91 11.26
N ASN A 276 1.83 12.54 10.45
CA ASN A 276 2.11 13.81 9.79
C ASN A 276 2.38 14.96 10.77
N GLN A 277 1.80 14.94 11.98
CA GLN A 277 2.08 15.94 13.03
C GLN A 277 3.42 15.68 13.76
N LEU A 278 4.04 14.52 13.51
CA LEU A 278 5.24 14.05 14.20
C LEU A 278 6.50 14.05 13.32
N VAL A 279 6.39 14.24 12.00
CA VAL A 279 7.53 14.14 11.05
C VAL A 279 8.74 15.02 11.46
N ASP A 280 8.50 16.24 11.92
CA ASP A 280 9.57 17.19 12.27
C ASP A 280 10.03 17.09 13.73
N THR A 281 9.37 16.28 14.56
CA THR A 281 9.56 16.27 16.03
C THR A 281 9.81 14.90 16.65
N ALA A 282 9.46 13.82 15.98
CA ALA A 282 9.69 12.45 16.42
C ALA A 282 11.18 12.09 16.48
N GLN A 283 11.65 11.61 17.62
CA GLN A 283 13.02 11.16 17.83
C GLN A 283 13.06 9.80 18.56
N VAL A 284 14.17 9.07 18.40
CA VAL A 284 14.40 7.86 19.19
C VAL A 284 14.80 8.28 20.59
N GLY A 285 14.06 7.80 21.59
CA GLY A 285 14.21 8.18 22.99
C GLY A 285 13.06 9.01 23.58
N ASP A 286 12.15 9.54 22.74
CA ASP A 286 10.97 10.32 23.17
C ASP A 286 10.15 9.60 24.25
N LYS A 287 9.67 10.33 25.26
CA LYS A 287 8.67 9.80 26.19
C LYS A 287 7.35 9.62 25.45
N VAL A 288 6.82 8.41 25.38
CA VAL A 288 5.50 8.13 24.77
C VAL A 288 4.56 7.55 25.81
N GLN A 289 3.38 8.15 25.95
CA GLN A 289 2.26 7.61 26.72
C GLN A 289 1.10 7.33 25.74
N VAL A 290 0.50 6.15 25.83
CA VAL A 290 -0.61 5.74 24.98
C VAL A 290 -1.75 5.12 25.79
N GLN A 291 -2.98 5.38 25.36
CA GLN A 291 -4.18 4.63 25.73
C GLN A 291 -4.94 4.27 24.45
N GLY A 292 -5.62 3.12 24.44
CA GLY A 292 -6.38 2.67 23.29
C GLY A 292 -6.87 1.24 23.39
N PHE A 293 -7.12 0.63 22.24
CA PHE A 293 -7.64 -0.74 22.11
C PHE A 293 -6.64 -1.63 21.40
N GLY A 294 -6.53 -2.90 21.80
CA GLY A 294 -5.60 -3.82 21.15
C GLY A 294 -5.51 -5.19 21.81
N THR A 295 -4.40 -5.89 21.54
CA THR A 295 -4.22 -7.30 21.89
C THR A 295 -2.80 -7.56 22.37
N ARG A 296 -2.66 -8.38 23.42
CA ARG A 296 -1.38 -8.92 23.92
C ARG A 296 -1.39 -10.44 23.75
N ASN A 297 -0.39 -11.00 23.06
CA ASN A 297 -0.24 -12.45 22.89
C ASN A 297 1.24 -12.86 22.75
N LYS A 298 1.51 -14.13 22.45
CA LYS A 298 2.88 -14.69 22.35
C LYS A 298 3.77 -14.08 21.25
N TYR A 299 3.21 -13.31 20.32
CA TYR A 299 3.97 -12.61 19.27
C TYR A 299 4.30 -11.15 19.63
N GLY A 300 3.69 -10.61 20.70
CA GLY A 300 3.90 -9.25 21.17
C GLY A 300 2.62 -8.59 21.69
N GLU A 301 2.68 -7.27 21.85
CA GLU A 301 1.55 -6.44 22.25
C GLU A 301 1.39 -5.28 21.27
N VAL A 302 0.13 -5.00 20.91
CA VAL A 302 -0.23 -3.95 19.97
C VAL A 302 -1.38 -3.11 20.52
N ILE A 303 -1.28 -1.78 20.39
CA ILE A 303 -2.30 -0.82 20.82
C ILE A 303 -2.61 0.12 19.65
N LYS A 304 -3.84 0.09 19.13
CA LYS A 304 -4.39 1.17 18.30
C LYS A 304 -4.73 2.32 19.24
N ALA A 305 -3.98 3.42 19.15
CA ALA A 305 -4.16 4.56 20.03
C ALA A 305 -5.54 5.22 19.85
N THR A 306 -6.14 5.64 20.97
CA THR A 306 -7.23 6.63 21.05
C THR A 306 -6.79 7.88 21.82
N THR A 307 -5.65 7.80 22.51
CA THR A 307 -4.93 8.95 23.07
C THR A 307 -3.43 8.67 22.96
N LEU A 308 -2.68 9.65 22.46
CA LEU A 308 -1.23 9.60 22.33
C LEU A 308 -0.64 10.89 22.91
N LYS A 309 0.41 10.77 23.73
CA LYS A 309 1.29 11.88 24.09
C LYS A 309 2.72 11.53 23.72
N VAL A 310 3.45 12.50 23.17
CA VAL A 310 4.87 12.40 22.82
C VAL A 310 5.58 13.58 23.45
N ASN A 311 6.58 13.33 24.31
CA ASN A 311 7.25 14.34 25.13
C ASN A 311 6.24 15.29 25.82
N GLU A 312 5.26 14.70 26.52
CA GLU A 312 4.16 15.35 27.26
C GLU A 312 3.15 16.14 26.41
N ARG A 313 3.45 16.42 25.13
CA ARG A 313 2.51 16.99 24.15
C ARG A 313 1.48 15.94 23.71
N SER A 314 0.19 16.20 23.95
CA SER A 314 -0.91 15.43 23.37
C SER A 314 -0.95 15.57 21.86
N VAL A 315 -1.04 14.44 21.15
CA VAL A 315 -1.31 14.37 19.71
C VAL A 315 -2.75 13.86 19.56
N GLY A 316 -3.59 14.63 18.87
CA GLY A 316 -5.05 14.46 18.91
C GLY A 316 -5.54 13.28 18.08
N VAL A 317 -5.51 12.05 18.64
CA VAL A 317 -5.99 10.82 17.98
C VAL A 317 -7.51 10.73 17.96
N ALA A 318 -8.14 11.64 17.22
CA ALA A 318 -9.51 11.48 16.77
C ALA A 318 -9.62 10.26 15.83
N PRO A 319 -10.77 9.56 15.81
CA PRO A 319 -10.96 8.33 15.01
C PRO A 319 -10.78 8.56 13.50
#